data_AF-A0A6B3N9U1-F1
#
_entry.id   AF-A0A6B3N9U1-F1
#
_cell.length_a   1.000
_cell.length_b   1.000
_cell.length_c   1.000
_cell.angle_alpha   90.00
_cell.angle_beta   90.00
_cell.angle_gamma   90.00
#
_symmetry.space_group_name_H-M   'P 1'
#
loop_
_entity.id
_entity.type
_entity.pdbx_description
1 polymer ?
#
loop_
_entity_poly.entity_id
_entity_poly.type
_entity_poly.pdbx_seq_one_letter_code
_entity_poly.pdbx_strand_id
1 'polypeptide(L)' 'TSTKGYILAEHHCAISEVAESYPTVCGHELEMFAEILPDCTIERTHWINEGEHNCGYLIQPKISN' A
#
# COMPACT_ATOMS: atom_id res chain seq x y z
N THR A 1 9.55 19.51 -11.93
CA THR A 1 8.66 19.79 -10.78
C THR A 1 8.67 18.54 -9.92
N SER A 2 9.14 18.60 -8.68
CA SER A 2 9.24 17.39 -7.83
C SER A 2 7.84 17.01 -7.35
N THR A 3 7.27 15.95 -7.89
CA THR A 3 5.96 15.43 -7.50
C THR A 3 6.05 14.97 -6.05
N LYS A 4 5.48 15.76 -5.12
CA LYS A 4 5.51 15.43 -3.69
C LYS A 4 4.53 14.28 -3.44
N GLY A 5 5.07 13.12 -3.06
CA GLY A 5 4.30 11.96 -2.61
C GLY A 5 4.74 11.56 -1.21
N TYR A 6 3.90 10.76 -0.54
CA TYR A 6 4.18 10.18 0.75
C TYR A 6 4.40 8.68 0.60
N ILE A 7 5.31 8.10 1.39
CA ILE A 7 5.44 6.65 1.50
C ILE A 7 4.93 6.23 2.88
N LEU A 8 3.96 5.32 2.88
CA LEU A 8 3.51 4.60 4.05
C LEU A 8 4.22 3.23 4.07
N ALA A 9 5.01 2.99 5.12
CA ALA A 9 5.73 1.74 5.32
C ALA A 9 5.18 1.03 6.57
N GLU A 10 4.48 -0.07 6.35
CA GLU A 10 3.91 -0.89 7.41
C GLU A 10 4.86 -2.03 7.76
N HIS A 11 5.44 -1.96 8.96
CA HIS A 11 6.47 -2.89 9.42
C HIS A 11 5.89 -4.09 10.20
N HIS A 12 4.64 -3.99 10.67
CA HIS A 12 3.92 -5.07 11.34
C HIS A 12 2.54 -5.19 10.71
N CYS A 13 2.45 -5.94 9.61
CA CYS A 13 1.17 -6.24 8.98
C CYS A 13 0.43 -7.25 9.87
N ALA A 14 -0.72 -6.86 10.42
CA ALA A 14 -1.50 -7.69 11.36
C ALA A 14 -2.01 -9.00 10.74
N ILE A 15 -1.99 -9.08 9.42
CA ILE A 15 -2.42 -10.24 8.63
C ILE A 15 -1.24 -10.97 7.97
N SER A 16 0.02 -10.65 8.30
CA SER A 16 1.21 -11.22 7.62
C SER A 16 1.21 -12.75 7.64
N GLU A 17 0.88 -13.36 8.78
CA GLU A 17 0.81 -14.82 8.97
C GLU A 17 -0.29 -15.47 8.10
N VAL A 18 -1.40 -14.74 7.88
CA VAL A 18 -2.50 -15.19 7.00
C VAL A 18 -2.16 -14.94 5.53
N ALA A 19 -1.46 -13.85 5.23
CA ALA A 19 -1.04 -13.48 3.88
C ALA A 19 -0.01 -14.46 3.30
N GLU A 20 0.85 -15.09 4.12
CA GLU A 20 1.73 -16.19 3.66
C GLU A 20 0.93 -17.35 3.05
N SER A 21 -0.21 -17.71 3.65
CA SER A 21 -1.06 -18.79 3.17
C SER A 21 -2.09 -18.34 2.11
N TYR A 22 -2.48 -17.06 2.13
CA TYR A 22 -3.47 -16.47 1.24
C TYR A 22 -3.01 -15.08 0.76
N PRO A 23 -2.17 -15.02 -0.30
CA PRO A 23 -1.57 -13.76 -0.77
C PRO A 23 -2.59 -12.69 -1.15
N THR A 24 -3.80 -13.12 -1.54
CA THR A 24 -4.92 -12.26 -1.93
C THR A 24 -5.51 -11.47 -0.77
N VAL A 25 -5.36 -11.91 0.48
CA VAL A 25 -5.89 -11.19 1.66
C VAL A 25 -5.20 -9.84 1.82
N CYS A 26 -3.92 -9.75 1.43
CA CYS A 26 -3.13 -8.52 1.43
C CYS A 26 -3.68 -7.43 0.48
N GLY A 27 -4.52 -7.77 -0.49
CA GLY A 27 -5.13 -6.80 -1.41
C GLY A 27 -6.18 -5.88 -0.77
N HIS A 28 -6.85 -6.34 0.28
CA HIS A 28 -7.95 -5.58 0.93
C HIS A 28 -7.47 -4.27 1.57
N GLU A 29 -6.21 -4.22 2.00
CA GLU A 29 -5.64 -3.01 2.60
C GLU A 29 -5.46 -1.90 1.56
N LEU A 30 -5.05 -2.26 0.33
CA LEU A 30 -4.90 -1.32 -0.76
C LEU A 30 -6.26 -0.73 -1.18
N GLU A 31 -7.28 -1.59 -1.26
CA GLU A 31 -8.65 -1.15 -1.55
C GLU A 31 -9.17 -0.21 -0.48
N MET A 32 -8.97 -0.55 0.80
CA MET A 32 -9.33 0.32 1.92
C MET A 32 -8.64 1.69 1.82
N PHE A 33 -7.33 1.74 1.55
CA PHE A 33 -6.62 3.01 1.40
C PHE A 33 -7.13 3.84 0.21
N ALA A 34 -7.45 3.20 -0.90
CA ALA A 34 -8.00 3.87 -2.07
C ALA A 34 -9.40 4.45 -1.81
N GLU A 35 -10.23 3.79 -0.99
CA GLU A 35 -11.55 4.29 -0.60
C GLU A 35 -11.46 5.51 0.35
N ILE A 36 -10.54 5.50 1.32
CA ILE A 36 -10.43 6.61 2.30
C ILE A 36 -9.69 7.84 1.75
N LEU A 37 -8.89 7.67 0.69
CA LEU A 37 -8.13 8.74 0.03
C LEU A 37 -8.53 8.87 -1.45
N PRO A 38 -9.77 9.28 -1.75
CA PRO A 38 -10.30 9.29 -3.11
C PRO A 38 -9.57 10.28 -4.04
N ASP A 39 -8.97 11.34 -3.48
CA ASP A 39 -8.20 12.35 -4.22
C ASP A 39 -6.73 11.96 -4.41
N CYS A 40 -6.32 10.76 -3.99
CA CYS A 40 -4.95 10.27 -4.13
C CYS A 40 -4.89 8.99 -4.98
N THR A 41 -3.81 8.83 -5.74
CA THR A 41 -3.40 7.54 -6.29
C THR A 41 -2.56 6.81 -5.25
N ILE A 42 -2.88 5.54 -5.02
CA ILE A 42 -2.13 4.69 -4.10
C ILE A 42 -1.59 3.51 -4.89
N GLU A 43 -0.28 3.34 -4.82
CA GLU A 43 0.44 2.25 -5.46
C GLU A 43 1.19 1.46 -4.40
N ARG A 44 1.04 0.13 -4.40
CA ARG A 44 1.84 -0.72 -3.52
C ARG A 44 3.24 -0.86 -4.12
N THR A 45 4.26 -0.54 -3.33
CA THR A 45 5.67 -0.50 -3.75
C THR A 45 6.50 -1.67 -3.22
N HIS A 46 6.16 -2.21 -2.04
CA HIS A 46 6.89 -3.32 -1.39
C HIS A 46 5.91 -4.31 -0.80
N TRP A 47 6.28 -5.59 -0.78
CA TRP A 47 5.44 -6.71 -0.35
C TRP A 47 6.18 -7.63 0.60
N ILE A 48 5.68 -7.80 1.83
CA ILE A 48 6.23 -8.78 2.79
C ILE A 48 6.27 -10.19 2.19
N ASN A 49 5.26 -10.52 1.37
CA ASN A 49 5.10 -11.84 0.78
C ASN A 49 6.12 -12.18 -0.33
N GLU A 50 6.85 -11.18 -0.85
CA GLU A 50 7.96 -11.40 -1.79
C GLU A 50 9.33 -11.43 -1.08
N GLY A 51 9.35 -11.46 0.26
CA GLY A 51 10.57 -11.54 1.07
C GLY A 51 11.06 -10.19 1.61
N GLU A 52 10.29 -9.11 1.44
CA GLU A 52 10.58 -7.81 2.05
C GLU A 52 10.16 -7.77 3.53
N HIS A 53 10.72 -6.84 4.30
CA HIS A 53 10.44 -6.71 5.73
C HIS A 53 9.16 -5.91 6.06
N ASN A 54 8.55 -5.27 5.05
CA ASN A 54 7.43 -4.36 5.24
C ASN A 54 6.56 -4.24 3.97
N CYS A 55 5.28 -3.91 4.17
CA CYS A 55 4.38 -3.52 3.08
C CYS A 55 4.53 -2.02 2.84
N GLY A 56 4.79 -1.62 1.60
CA GLY A 56 5.02 -0.22 1.23
C GLY A 56 3.91 0.31 0.33
N TYR A 57 3.43 1.52 0.57
CA TYR A 57 2.45 2.21 -0.27
C TYR A 57 2.93 3.62 -0.61
N LEU A 58 2.99 3.92 -1.89
CA LEU A 58 3.22 5.27 -2.41
C LEU A 58 1.87 5.95 -2.59
N ILE A 59 1.68 7.07 -1.90
CA ILE A 59 0.48 7.89 -1.95
C ILE A 59 0.84 9.20 -2.66
N GLN A 60 0.15 9.49 -3.75
CA GLN A 60 0.35 10.71 -4.52
C GLN A 60 -0.99 11.41 -4.74
N PRO A 61 -1.06 12.75 -4.69
CA PRO A 61 -2.27 13.46 -5.07
C PRO A 61 -2.62 13.18 -6.53
N LYS A 62 -3.89 12.89 -6.81
CA LYS A 62 -4.40 12.90 -8.19
C LYS A 62 -4.29 14.32 -8.71
N ILE A 63 -3.51 14.50 -9.77
CA ILE A 63 -3.47 15.78 -10.46
C ILE A 63 -4.79 15.90 -11.21
N SER A 64 -5.75 16.60 -10.61
CA SER A 64 -6.95 17.05 -11.30
C SER A 64 -6.53 18.06 -12.36
N ASN A 65 -6.66 17.69 -13.63
CA ASN A 65 -6.34 18.54 -14.77
C ASN A 65 -7.46 19.54 -15.07
#